data_AF-A0A4W6CM58-F1
#
_entry.id   AF-A0A4W6CM58-F1
#
_cell.length_a   1.000
_cell.length_b   1.000
_cell.length_c   1.000
_cell.angle_alpha   90.00
_cell.angle_beta   90.00
_cell.angle_gamma   90.00
#
_symmetry.space_group_name_H-M   'P 1'
#
loop_
_entity.id
_entity.type
_entity.pdbx_description
1 polymer ?
#
loop_
_entity_poly.entity_id
_entity_poly.type
_entity_poly.pdbx_seq_one_letter_code
_entity_poly.pdbx_strand_id
1 'polypeptide(L)'
;MKLIHFYSELPSHLLAQLNILRQERILTDVLLCTEHQEIPCHRNVLVSSSPYFRAMFCSNFLESSQARVNLKGISSNVLAGIVDYVYTGCVTITMDIVLPLMQAASMLHYGGLFEACSLFLQDQLSPENCLSMIRLSEILHCESLRERAKEMAVRCFSDVAATEDFCELSLPELMCYLEDDRLCAEEEQVFETLLAWIHHDPFSRRGAIHDLFKKVRLRYIHPTYLFQFIANDPLVQSSTLCTEIIESVRRLMLTVSTKCSRELKPLWTTPRRYTCRETLVVVGGRKNNEQTSREALLYDERTHRWQWLAKLPLRLYKAAYVCIHSILYVLGGLSLCMTSGDSSVSATVYTLSLKTNQWRTAEPMLEPRYAHQSVSYLHFIFVLGGIGVDKRIAQSVERYNSMFNQWEAMAPMPTAVLHPGPSNELRGPNGAMQRVARTLLFSVCLLLLLLLLLGPEQRVAWAQRGHATSCKDPLVFVRFIIIRARATSCVGPTGPCNELQGPSCFRSVYYYYYYYYFFSSFSASLIAFLKALTCVKTPENLGLEHGCGKMASVAPPTFLTEQPLKPVAPKNLKICTHM
;
A
#
# COMPACT_ATOMS: atom_id res chain seq x y z
N MET A 1 -13.46 -49.54 -24.61
CA MET A 1 -13.04 -48.58 -25.65
C MET A 1 -11.98 -47.69 -25.02
N LYS A 2 -10.79 -47.57 -25.62
CA LYS A 2 -9.68 -46.74 -25.08
C LYS A 2 -9.52 -45.54 -26.01
N LEU A 3 -9.92 -44.35 -25.53
CA LEU A 3 -9.79 -43.11 -26.28
C LEU A 3 -8.36 -42.60 -26.08
N ILE A 4 -7.61 -42.45 -27.17
CA ILE A 4 -6.23 -41.93 -27.17
C ILE A 4 -6.26 -40.57 -27.88
N HIS A 5 -5.77 -39.53 -27.21
CA HIS A 5 -5.83 -38.15 -27.66
C HIS A 5 -4.43 -37.69 -28.12
N PHE A 6 -4.24 -37.47 -29.43
CA PHE A 6 -2.98 -37.00 -30.05
C PHE A 6 -2.91 -35.46 -30.18
N TYR A 7 -3.59 -34.72 -29.30
CA TYR A 7 -3.90 -33.29 -29.52
C TYR A 7 -2.70 -32.33 -29.53
N SER A 8 -1.54 -32.70 -28.98
CA SER A 8 -0.43 -31.74 -28.81
C SER A 8 0.42 -31.53 -30.06
N GLU A 9 0.61 -32.55 -30.91
CA GLU A 9 1.53 -32.49 -32.05
C GLU A 9 0.82 -32.32 -33.40
N LEU A 10 -0.41 -32.82 -33.51
CA LEU A 10 -1.14 -32.76 -34.78
C LEU A 10 -1.43 -31.33 -35.26
N PRO A 11 -1.87 -30.36 -34.42
CA PRO A 11 -2.19 -29.01 -34.88
C PRO A 11 -0.97 -28.22 -35.35
N SER A 12 0.16 -28.34 -34.63
CA SER A 12 1.41 -27.65 -34.98
C SER A 12 2.01 -28.20 -36.27
N HIS A 13 2.02 -29.53 -36.43
CA HIS A 13 2.45 -30.15 -37.68
C HIS A 13 1.54 -29.77 -38.86
N LEU A 14 0.22 -29.75 -38.67
CA LEU A 14 -0.72 -29.35 -39.72
C LEU A 14 -0.49 -27.90 -40.17
N LEU A 15 -0.35 -26.96 -39.23
CA LEU A 15 -0.08 -25.56 -39.54
C LEU A 15 1.27 -25.38 -40.26
N ALA A 16 2.30 -26.12 -39.85
CA ALA A 16 3.60 -26.13 -40.53
C ALA A 16 3.48 -26.60 -41.99
N GLN A 17 2.73 -27.68 -42.26
CA GLN A 17 2.49 -28.16 -43.62
C GLN A 17 1.67 -27.16 -44.45
N LEU A 18 0.66 -26.54 -43.86
CA LEU A 18 -0.11 -25.47 -44.52
C LEU A 18 0.77 -24.25 -44.86
N ASN A 19 1.79 -23.96 -44.06
CA ASN A 19 2.74 -22.89 -44.35
C ASN A 19 3.65 -23.23 -45.55
N ILE A 20 4.11 -24.49 -45.65
CA ILE A 20 4.89 -24.97 -46.81
C ILE A 20 4.05 -24.82 -48.09
N LEU A 21 2.79 -25.29 -48.07
CA LEU A 21 1.88 -25.13 -49.21
C LEU A 21 1.68 -23.67 -49.60
N ARG A 22 1.56 -22.77 -48.62
CA ARG A 22 1.45 -21.33 -48.86
C ARG A 22 2.70 -20.77 -49.56
N GLN A 23 3.90 -21.14 -49.09
CA GLN A 23 5.18 -20.70 -49.67
C GLN A 23 5.35 -21.20 -51.11
N GLU A 24 4.90 -22.42 -51.40
CA GLU A 24 4.89 -23.01 -52.74
C GLU A 24 3.72 -22.54 -53.62
N ARG A 25 2.81 -21.71 -53.07
CA ARG A 25 1.59 -21.21 -53.74
C ARG A 25 0.63 -22.32 -54.19
N ILE A 26 0.60 -23.42 -53.45
CA ILE A 26 -0.26 -24.57 -53.71
C ILE A 26 -1.59 -24.36 -52.96
N LEU A 27 -2.71 -24.45 -53.67
CA LEU A 27 -4.08 -24.31 -53.14
C LEU A 27 -4.40 -22.94 -52.51
N THR A 28 -3.57 -21.92 -52.72
CA THR A 28 -3.86 -20.54 -52.28
C THR A 28 -4.98 -19.92 -53.11
N ASP A 29 -6.02 -19.42 -52.44
CA ASP A 29 -7.28 -18.95 -53.03
C ASP A 29 -7.55 -17.45 -52.78
N VAL A 30 -6.61 -16.76 -52.12
CA VAL A 30 -6.65 -15.30 -51.95
C VAL A 30 -5.26 -14.68 -51.93
N LEU A 31 -5.16 -13.48 -52.49
CA LEU A 31 -3.99 -12.61 -52.42
C LEU A 31 -4.31 -11.41 -51.53
N LEU A 32 -3.59 -11.27 -50.41
CA LEU A 32 -3.62 -10.06 -49.61
C LEU A 32 -2.64 -9.05 -50.21
N CYS A 33 -3.15 -7.90 -50.63
CA CYS A 33 -2.40 -6.84 -51.27
C CYS A 33 -2.20 -5.68 -50.29
N THR A 34 -0.96 -5.18 -50.23
CA THR A 34 -0.60 -3.86 -49.69
C THR A 34 -0.11 -2.99 -50.85
N GLU A 35 0.24 -1.73 -50.61
CA GLU A 35 0.72 -0.83 -51.68
C GLU A 35 1.98 -1.34 -52.41
N HIS A 36 2.79 -2.18 -51.77
CA HIS A 36 4.08 -2.63 -52.31
C HIS A 36 4.23 -4.14 -52.48
N GLN A 37 3.34 -4.96 -51.89
CA GLN A 37 3.51 -6.41 -51.86
C GLN A 37 2.19 -7.17 -51.93
N GLU A 38 2.21 -8.30 -52.63
CA GLU A 38 1.12 -9.28 -52.70
C GLU A 38 1.53 -10.56 -51.95
N ILE A 39 0.68 -11.03 -51.05
CA ILE A 39 0.94 -12.17 -50.19
C ILE A 39 -0.14 -13.24 -50.43
N PRO A 40 0.22 -14.41 -50.99
CA PRO A 40 -0.72 -15.51 -51.20
C PRO A 40 -1.05 -16.22 -49.88
N CYS A 41 -2.34 -16.51 -49.68
CA CYS A 41 -2.87 -17.09 -48.46
C CYS A 41 -4.01 -18.07 -48.77
N HIS A 42 -4.42 -18.83 -47.74
CA HIS A 42 -5.60 -19.68 -47.76
C HIS A 42 -6.74 -19.00 -46.97
N ARG A 43 -7.90 -18.79 -47.59
CA ARG A 43 -9.08 -18.17 -46.95
C ARG A 43 -9.50 -18.94 -45.72
N ASN A 44 -9.50 -20.27 -45.78
CA ASN A 44 -9.88 -21.11 -44.64
C ASN A 44 -9.00 -20.87 -43.39
N VAL A 45 -7.69 -20.68 -43.56
CA VAL A 45 -6.75 -20.38 -42.48
C VAL A 45 -7.00 -18.97 -41.94
N LEU A 46 -7.18 -17.98 -42.81
CA LEU A 46 -7.47 -16.60 -42.41
C LEU A 46 -8.81 -16.48 -41.66
N VAL A 47 -9.88 -17.09 -42.18
CA VAL A 47 -11.23 -17.12 -41.55
C VAL A 47 -11.20 -17.83 -40.20
N SER A 48 -10.39 -18.88 -40.08
CA SER A 48 -10.28 -19.64 -38.82
C SER A 48 -9.47 -18.88 -37.77
N SER A 49 -8.50 -18.06 -38.20
CA SER A 49 -7.60 -17.35 -37.29
C SER A 49 -8.13 -15.99 -36.83
N SER A 50 -8.98 -15.31 -37.61
CA SER A 50 -9.46 -13.96 -37.28
C SER A 50 -10.96 -13.75 -37.56
N PRO A 51 -11.71 -13.12 -36.62
CA PRO A 51 -13.08 -12.67 -36.85
C PRO A 51 -13.21 -11.67 -38.01
N TYR A 52 -12.18 -10.84 -38.27
CA TYR A 52 -12.18 -9.87 -39.36
C TYR A 52 -12.28 -10.58 -40.72
N PHE A 53 -11.40 -11.55 -40.96
CA PHE A 53 -11.43 -12.31 -42.22
C PHE A 53 -12.66 -13.22 -42.32
N ARG A 54 -13.16 -13.74 -41.18
CA ARG A 54 -14.45 -14.43 -41.15
C ARG A 54 -15.59 -13.54 -41.62
N ALA A 55 -15.68 -12.31 -41.09
CA ALA A 55 -16.70 -11.36 -41.53
C ALA A 55 -16.54 -11.01 -43.01
N MET A 56 -15.30 -10.74 -43.46
CA MET A 56 -15.01 -10.38 -44.85
C MET A 56 -15.36 -11.49 -45.85
N PHE A 57 -15.00 -12.74 -45.57
CA PHE A 57 -15.13 -13.84 -46.53
C PHE A 57 -16.40 -14.66 -46.40
N CYS A 58 -17.04 -14.70 -45.23
CA CYS A 58 -18.23 -15.51 -44.98
C CYS A 58 -19.55 -14.72 -44.94
N SER A 59 -19.52 -13.43 -45.25
CA SER A 59 -20.73 -12.61 -45.38
C SER A 59 -20.92 -12.12 -46.81
N ASN A 60 -22.03 -11.43 -47.08
CA ASN A 60 -22.41 -10.97 -48.42
C ASN A 60 -21.64 -9.72 -48.89
N PHE A 61 -20.36 -9.56 -48.49
CA PHE A 61 -19.49 -8.50 -49.01
C PHE A 61 -18.91 -8.86 -50.38
N LEU A 62 -18.49 -7.86 -51.16
CA LEU A 62 -17.92 -8.07 -52.51
C LEU A 62 -16.63 -8.92 -52.44
N GLU A 63 -15.84 -8.70 -51.39
CA GLU A 63 -14.59 -9.35 -51.05
C GLU A 63 -14.75 -10.88 -50.87
N SER A 64 -15.96 -11.35 -50.55
CA SER A 64 -16.28 -12.78 -50.47
C SER A 64 -15.95 -13.52 -51.76
N SER A 65 -16.06 -12.86 -52.91
CA SER A 65 -15.81 -13.43 -54.24
C SER A 65 -14.50 -12.97 -54.91
N GLN A 66 -13.78 -12.00 -54.31
CA GLN A 66 -12.60 -11.41 -54.92
C GLN A 66 -11.31 -12.20 -54.65
N ALA A 67 -10.56 -12.55 -55.70
CA ALA A 67 -9.26 -13.21 -55.53
C ALA A 67 -8.18 -12.31 -54.90
N ARG A 68 -8.35 -10.97 -54.95
CA ARG A 68 -7.38 -9.97 -54.47
C ARG A 68 -8.06 -9.04 -53.47
N VAL A 69 -7.50 -8.92 -52.28
CA VAL A 69 -8.02 -8.07 -51.19
C VAL A 69 -6.98 -7.03 -50.84
N ASN A 70 -7.31 -5.74 -50.98
CA ASN A 70 -6.40 -4.65 -50.66
C ASN A 70 -6.60 -4.16 -49.21
N LEU A 71 -5.59 -4.37 -48.36
CA LEU A 71 -5.60 -3.94 -46.97
C LEU A 71 -4.92 -2.57 -46.83
N LYS A 72 -5.75 -1.52 -46.69
CA LYS A 72 -5.26 -0.15 -46.51
C LYS A 72 -4.78 0.06 -45.07
N GLY A 73 -3.70 0.83 -44.91
CA GLY A 73 -3.19 1.23 -43.59
C GLY A 73 -2.30 0.20 -42.88
N ILE A 74 -1.93 -0.90 -43.53
CA ILE A 74 -0.95 -1.86 -43.02
C ILE A 74 0.30 -1.84 -43.90
N SER A 75 1.48 -1.73 -43.30
CA SER A 75 2.74 -1.86 -44.03
C SER A 75 2.99 -3.32 -44.46
N SER A 76 3.65 -3.51 -45.59
CA SER A 76 3.91 -4.84 -46.17
C SER A 76 4.66 -5.77 -45.19
N ASN A 77 5.64 -5.23 -44.46
CA ASN A 77 6.43 -5.97 -43.47
C ASN A 77 5.57 -6.47 -42.30
N VAL A 78 4.67 -5.62 -41.80
CA VAL A 78 3.76 -5.98 -40.69
C VAL A 78 2.75 -7.01 -41.15
N LEU A 79 2.17 -6.84 -42.35
CA LEU A 79 1.24 -7.82 -42.88
C LEU A 79 1.91 -9.18 -43.09
N ALA A 80 3.13 -9.21 -43.63
CA ALA A 80 3.92 -10.42 -43.77
C ALA A 80 4.15 -11.10 -42.41
N GLY A 81 4.56 -10.34 -41.39
CA GLY A 81 4.74 -10.84 -40.04
C GLY A 81 3.44 -11.40 -39.42
N ILE A 82 2.29 -10.77 -39.65
CA ILE A 82 0.99 -11.28 -39.19
C ILE A 82 0.61 -12.57 -39.93
N VAL A 83 0.82 -12.63 -41.24
CA VAL A 83 0.56 -13.85 -42.02
C VAL A 83 1.48 -14.99 -41.55
N ASP A 84 2.77 -14.72 -41.34
CA ASP A 84 3.69 -15.73 -40.81
C ASP A 84 3.26 -16.18 -39.40
N TYR A 85 2.80 -15.26 -38.55
CA TYR A 85 2.21 -15.58 -37.25
C TYR A 85 0.98 -16.48 -37.36
N VAL A 86 0.07 -16.23 -38.29
CA VAL A 86 -1.15 -17.05 -38.48
C VAL A 86 -0.81 -18.52 -38.81
N TYR A 87 0.29 -18.75 -39.53
CA TYR A 87 0.70 -20.08 -39.96
C TYR A 87 1.71 -20.75 -39.04
N THR A 88 2.47 -19.99 -38.25
CA THR A 88 3.56 -20.52 -37.41
C THR A 88 3.31 -20.38 -35.91
N GLY A 89 2.41 -19.47 -35.51
CA GLY A 89 2.25 -19.04 -34.12
C GLY A 89 3.37 -18.12 -33.62
N CYS A 90 4.33 -17.76 -34.46
CA CYS A 90 5.53 -17.02 -34.09
C CYS A 90 5.56 -15.64 -34.74
N VAL A 91 6.00 -14.63 -33.98
CA VAL A 91 6.26 -13.27 -34.46
C VAL A 91 7.41 -12.68 -33.67
N THR A 92 8.28 -11.92 -34.33
CA THR A 92 9.36 -11.18 -33.66
C THR A 92 8.89 -9.75 -33.46
N ILE A 93 8.79 -9.28 -32.22
CA ILE A 93 8.37 -7.91 -31.89
C ILE A 93 9.62 -7.06 -31.62
N THR A 94 9.72 -5.92 -32.29
CA THR A 94 10.82 -4.94 -32.16
C THR A 94 10.24 -3.53 -32.01
N MET A 95 11.03 -2.58 -31.52
CA MET A 95 10.57 -1.20 -31.26
C MET A 95 10.10 -0.47 -32.51
N ASP A 96 10.63 -0.80 -33.69
CA ASP A 96 10.26 -0.20 -34.98
C ASP A 96 8.93 -0.73 -35.51
N ILE A 97 8.58 -1.99 -35.23
CA ILE A 97 7.33 -2.59 -35.74
C ILE A 97 6.20 -2.62 -34.71
N VAL A 98 6.48 -2.49 -33.41
CA VAL A 98 5.48 -2.75 -32.35
C VAL A 98 4.22 -1.91 -32.51
N LEU A 99 4.33 -0.62 -32.83
CA LEU A 99 3.16 0.26 -32.98
C LEU A 99 2.33 -0.08 -34.24
N PRO A 100 2.94 -0.16 -35.45
CA PRO A 100 2.23 -0.65 -36.62
C PRO A 100 1.61 -2.05 -36.44
N LEU A 101 2.32 -2.96 -35.76
CA LEU A 101 1.87 -4.33 -35.50
C LEU A 101 0.68 -4.34 -34.55
N MET A 102 0.71 -3.55 -33.49
CA MET A 102 -0.38 -3.41 -32.53
C MET A 102 -1.64 -2.80 -33.17
N GLN A 103 -1.48 -1.79 -34.02
CA GLN A 103 -2.59 -1.22 -34.80
C GLN A 103 -3.21 -2.23 -35.76
N ALA A 104 -2.37 -2.96 -36.51
CA ALA A 104 -2.83 -3.99 -37.43
C ALA A 104 -3.48 -5.18 -36.69
N ALA A 105 -2.94 -5.58 -35.53
CA ALA A 105 -3.53 -6.61 -34.68
C ALA A 105 -4.91 -6.20 -34.16
N SER A 106 -5.08 -4.94 -33.75
CA SER A 106 -6.39 -4.40 -33.36
C SER A 106 -7.36 -4.41 -34.55
N MET A 107 -6.94 -3.90 -35.71
CA MET A 107 -7.80 -3.80 -36.90
C MET A 107 -8.23 -5.18 -37.42
N LEU A 108 -7.31 -6.14 -37.47
CA LEU A 108 -7.55 -7.50 -37.91
C LEU A 108 -8.08 -8.40 -36.79
N HIS A 109 -8.38 -7.86 -35.61
CA HIS A 109 -8.91 -8.59 -34.45
C HIS A 109 -8.04 -9.78 -33.96
N TYR A 110 -6.71 -9.63 -33.99
CA TYR A 110 -5.75 -10.56 -33.37
C TYR A 110 -5.42 -10.14 -31.92
N GLY A 111 -6.35 -10.41 -30.99
CA GLY A 111 -6.24 -9.98 -29.58
C GLY A 111 -4.97 -10.45 -28.87
N GLY A 112 -4.56 -11.71 -29.04
CA GLY A 112 -3.33 -12.24 -28.41
C GLY A 112 -2.06 -11.57 -28.92
N LEU A 113 -2.04 -11.16 -30.19
CA LEU A 113 -0.92 -10.40 -30.76
C LEU A 113 -0.89 -8.97 -30.22
N PHE A 114 -2.06 -8.33 -30.08
CA PHE A 114 -2.21 -7.01 -29.46
C PHE A 114 -1.72 -7.02 -28.00
N GLU A 115 -2.11 -8.04 -27.23
CA GLU A 115 -1.65 -8.23 -25.84
C GLU A 115 -0.14 -8.47 -25.77
N ALA A 116 0.44 -9.27 -26.67
CA ALA A 116 1.88 -9.47 -26.74
C ALA A 116 2.64 -8.16 -27.04
N CYS A 117 2.12 -7.31 -27.93
CA CYS A 117 2.68 -5.98 -28.19
C CYS A 117 2.58 -5.08 -26.94
N SER A 118 1.45 -5.11 -26.23
CA SER A 118 1.26 -4.37 -24.98
C SER A 118 2.25 -4.82 -23.90
N LEU A 119 2.47 -6.13 -23.73
CA LEU A 119 3.44 -6.67 -22.77
C LEU A 119 4.87 -6.23 -23.13
N PHE A 120 5.23 -6.31 -24.41
CA PHE A 120 6.54 -5.83 -24.87
C PHE A 120 6.75 -4.34 -24.53
N LEU A 121 5.74 -3.48 -24.76
CA LEU A 121 5.82 -2.06 -24.40
C LEU A 121 5.90 -1.86 -22.88
N GLN A 122 5.19 -2.67 -22.10
CA GLN A 122 5.25 -2.63 -20.64
C GLN A 122 6.64 -2.98 -20.09
N ASP A 123 7.35 -3.93 -20.72
CA ASP A 123 8.72 -4.30 -20.35
C ASP A 123 9.74 -3.20 -20.68
N GLN A 124 9.43 -2.31 -21.62
CA GLN A 124 10.26 -1.16 -22.00
C GLN A 124 9.91 0.13 -21.24
N LEU A 125 9.00 0.08 -20.26
CA LEU A 125 8.61 1.26 -19.48
C LEU A 125 9.77 1.79 -18.62
N SER A 126 10.02 3.09 -18.74
CA SER A 126 10.98 3.85 -17.95
C SER A 126 10.32 5.13 -17.40
N PRO A 127 10.92 5.79 -16.38
CA PRO A 127 10.42 7.08 -15.92
C PRO A 127 10.38 8.14 -17.04
N GLU A 128 11.35 8.10 -17.96
CA GLU A 128 11.45 9.05 -19.07
C GLU A 128 10.35 8.89 -20.13
N ASN A 129 9.88 7.66 -20.38
CA ASN A 129 8.89 7.39 -21.43
C ASN A 129 7.45 7.16 -20.92
N CYS A 130 7.25 7.05 -19.61
CA CYS A 130 5.96 6.61 -19.06
C CYS A 130 4.78 7.52 -19.42
N LEU A 131 4.97 8.85 -19.43
CA LEU A 131 3.92 9.81 -19.80
C LEU A 131 3.54 9.69 -21.27
N SER A 132 4.54 9.58 -22.14
CA SER A 132 4.36 9.31 -23.57
C SER A 132 3.64 7.97 -23.81
N MET A 133 3.97 6.92 -23.04
CA MET A 133 3.28 5.64 -23.10
C MET A 133 1.82 5.69 -22.62
N ILE A 134 1.50 6.55 -21.64
CA ILE A 134 0.11 6.82 -21.24
C ILE A 134 -0.66 7.45 -22.40
N ARG A 135 -0.13 8.52 -23.01
CA ARG A 135 -0.75 9.17 -24.18
C ARG A 135 -0.97 8.16 -25.32
N LEU A 136 0.04 7.34 -25.60
CA LEU A 136 -0.03 6.30 -26.62
C LEU A 136 -1.09 5.23 -26.31
N SER A 137 -1.18 4.81 -25.05
CA SER A 137 -2.18 3.82 -24.61
C SER A 137 -3.62 4.33 -24.74
N GLU A 138 -3.85 5.64 -24.61
CA GLU A 138 -5.16 6.24 -24.82
C GLU A 138 -5.56 6.25 -26.30
N ILE A 139 -4.61 6.58 -27.19
CA ILE A 139 -4.79 6.53 -28.65
C ILE A 139 -5.11 5.10 -29.12
N LEU A 140 -4.43 4.11 -28.53
CA LEU A 140 -4.62 2.69 -28.89
C LEU A 140 -5.73 2.00 -28.08
N HIS A 141 -6.40 2.70 -27.17
CA HIS A 141 -7.39 2.14 -26.24
C HIS A 141 -6.86 0.93 -25.44
N CYS A 142 -5.57 0.93 -25.07
CA CYS A 142 -4.92 -0.13 -24.33
C CYS A 142 -4.88 0.16 -22.83
N GLU A 143 -5.89 -0.30 -22.09
CA GLU A 143 -6.00 -0.01 -20.65
C GLU A 143 -4.88 -0.62 -19.81
N SER A 144 -4.42 -1.83 -20.15
CA SER A 144 -3.34 -2.51 -19.42
C SER A 144 -2.02 -1.74 -19.46
N LEU A 145 -1.63 -1.22 -20.63
CA LEU A 145 -0.45 -0.38 -20.78
C LEU A 145 -0.62 0.95 -20.03
N ARG A 146 -1.82 1.56 -20.12
CA ARG A 146 -2.15 2.81 -19.42
C ARG A 146 -1.99 2.68 -17.91
N GLU A 147 -2.57 1.64 -17.32
CA GLU A 147 -2.50 1.39 -15.88
C GLU A 147 -1.07 1.15 -15.43
N ARG A 148 -0.31 0.35 -16.19
CA ARG A 148 1.08 0.04 -15.85
C ARG A 148 1.99 1.26 -15.97
N ALA A 149 1.81 2.08 -16.99
CA ALA A 149 2.56 3.32 -17.17
C ALA A 149 2.18 4.36 -16.10
N LYS A 150 0.90 4.47 -15.73
CA LYS A 150 0.44 5.33 -14.63
C LYS A 150 1.00 4.88 -13.28
N GLU A 151 1.05 3.57 -13.01
CA GLU A 151 1.67 3.03 -11.80
C GLU A 151 3.15 3.41 -11.72
N MET A 152 3.88 3.32 -12.84
CA MET A 152 5.27 3.78 -12.92
C MET A 152 5.38 5.28 -12.61
N ALA A 153 4.54 6.11 -13.23
CA ALA A 153 4.57 7.57 -13.03
C ALA A 153 4.32 7.95 -11.56
N VAL A 154 3.41 7.27 -10.88
CA VAL A 154 3.09 7.48 -9.47
C VAL A 154 4.22 6.99 -8.55
N ARG A 155 4.88 5.86 -8.91
CA ARG A 155 5.95 5.25 -8.10
C ARG A 155 7.29 5.97 -8.25
N CYS A 156 7.61 6.46 -9.44
CA CYS A 156 8.86 7.14 -9.78
C CYS A 156 8.64 8.65 -9.97
N PHE A 157 7.71 9.25 -9.21
CA PHE A 157 7.28 10.64 -9.43
C PHE A 157 8.43 11.65 -9.40
N SER A 158 9.44 11.46 -8.54
CA SER A 158 10.61 12.35 -8.49
C SER A 158 11.31 12.47 -9.83
N ASP A 159 11.48 11.34 -10.52
CA ASP A 159 12.22 11.26 -11.78
C ASP A 159 11.35 11.77 -12.93
N VAL A 160 10.06 11.40 -12.91
CA VAL A 160 9.09 11.86 -13.91
C VAL A 160 8.82 13.36 -13.80
N ALA A 161 8.77 13.92 -12.60
CA ALA A 161 8.56 15.35 -12.39
C ALA A 161 9.71 16.22 -12.92
N ALA A 162 10.89 15.63 -13.14
CA ALA A 162 12.04 16.29 -13.71
C ALA A 162 12.07 16.28 -15.25
N THR A 163 11.18 15.52 -15.90
CA THR A 163 11.13 15.44 -17.37
C THR A 163 10.38 16.62 -17.98
N GLU A 164 10.72 16.97 -19.23
CA GLU A 164 10.03 18.02 -19.98
C GLU A 164 8.57 17.64 -20.28
N ASP A 165 8.31 16.36 -20.58
CA ASP A 165 6.98 15.79 -20.80
C ASP A 165 6.00 16.09 -19.65
N PHE A 166 6.50 16.18 -18.41
CA PHE A 166 5.67 16.50 -17.25
C PHE A 166 5.19 17.96 -17.27
N CYS A 167 6.03 18.89 -17.73
CA CYS A 167 5.67 20.29 -17.87
C CYS A 167 4.58 20.51 -18.94
N GLU A 168 4.45 19.60 -19.89
CA GLU A 168 3.41 19.65 -20.92
C GLU A 168 2.04 19.16 -20.45
N LEU A 169 1.92 18.54 -19.27
CA LEU A 169 0.65 18.05 -18.76
C LEU A 169 -0.38 19.18 -18.64
N SER A 170 -1.63 18.85 -18.93
CA SER A 170 -2.75 19.75 -18.70
C SER A 170 -3.08 19.84 -17.20
N LEU A 171 -3.75 20.93 -16.79
CA LEU A 171 -4.20 21.11 -15.41
C LEU A 171 -4.99 19.89 -14.85
N PRO A 172 -5.99 19.31 -15.54
CA PRO A 172 -6.74 18.17 -15.03
C PRO A 172 -5.87 16.90 -14.89
N GLU A 173 -4.92 16.67 -15.80
CA GLU A 173 -4.00 15.53 -15.70
C GLU A 173 -3.07 15.67 -14.49
N LEU A 174 -2.47 16.86 -14.31
CA LEU A 174 -1.63 17.15 -13.15
C LEU A 174 -2.42 16.98 -11.85
N MET A 175 -3.63 17.52 -11.79
CA MET A 175 -4.52 17.38 -10.64
C MET A 175 -4.79 15.91 -10.31
N CYS A 176 -4.97 15.04 -11.32
CA CYS A 176 -5.17 13.61 -11.12
C CYS A 176 -3.97 12.95 -10.42
N TYR A 177 -2.73 13.33 -10.76
CA TYR A 177 -1.53 12.83 -10.07
C TYR A 177 -1.40 13.40 -8.65
N LEU A 178 -1.66 14.69 -8.48
CA LEU A 178 -1.58 15.36 -7.19
C LEU A 178 -2.67 14.89 -6.22
N GLU A 179 -3.80 14.39 -6.71
CA GLU A 179 -4.87 13.80 -5.88
C GLU A 179 -4.60 12.33 -5.50
N ASP A 180 -3.73 11.61 -6.22
CA ASP A 180 -3.48 10.18 -5.96
C ASP A 180 -2.72 10.00 -4.63
N ASP A 181 -3.36 9.30 -3.69
CA ASP A 181 -2.77 8.92 -2.40
C ASP A 181 -1.57 7.98 -2.54
N ARG A 182 -1.40 7.31 -3.67
CA ARG A 182 -0.29 6.38 -3.93
C ARG A 182 0.98 7.09 -4.41
N LEU A 183 0.93 8.39 -4.66
CA LEU A 183 2.04 9.19 -5.17
C LEU A 183 3.27 9.11 -4.26
N CYS A 184 4.37 8.60 -4.81
CA CYS A 184 5.62 8.40 -4.09
C CYS A 184 6.52 9.63 -4.21
N ALA A 185 6.25 10.66 -3.40
CA ALA A 185 7.02 11.90 -3.36
C ALA A 185 7.01 12.56 -1.96
N GLU A 186 8.03 13.36 -1.68
CA GLU A 186 7.99 14.35 -0.59
C GLU A 186 7.01 15.47 -0.93
N GLU A 187 6.26 15.96 0.05
CA GLU A 187 5.38 17.11 -0.19
C GLU A 187 6.15 18.39 -0.58
N GLU A 188 7.42 18.49 -0.17
CA GLU A 188 8.36 19.52 -0.63
C GLU A 188 8.59 19.40 -2.14
N GLN A 189 8.93 18.20 -2.62
CA GLN A 189 9.06 17.91 -4.05
C GLN A 189 7.76 18.18 -4.82
N VAL A 190 6.61 17.79 -4.26
CA VAL A 190 5.30 18.04 -4.89
C VAL A 190 5.06 19.54 -5.09
N PHE A 191 5.41 20.37 -4.09
CA PHE A 191 5.30 21.82 -4.20
C PHE A 191 6.27 22.39 -5.25
N GLU A 192 7.52 21.95 -5.25
CA GLU A 192 8.53 22.36 -6.24
C GLU A 192 8.11 22.01 -7.67
N THR A 193 7.59 20.80 -7.89
CA THR A 193 7.08 20.34 -9.18
C THR A 193 5.90 21.18 -9.67
N LEU A 194 4.98 21.54 -8.76
CA LEU A 194 3.87 22.45 -9.05
C LEU A 194 4.37 23.83 -9.49
N LEU A 195 5.40 24.37 -8.81
CA LEU A 195 5.99 25.64 -9.20
C LEU A 195 6.68 25.53 -10.57
N ALA A 196 7.45 24.47 -10.82
CA ALA A 196 8.08 24.24 -12.12
C ALA A 196 7.06 24.21 -13.26
N TRP A 197 5.94 23.51 -13.06
CA TRP A 197 4.84 23.45 -14.03
C TRP A 197 4.20 24.83 -14.29
N ILE A 198 4.02 25.67 -13.27
CA ILE A 198 3.50 27.04 -13.43
C ILE A 198 4.53 27.93 -14.15
N HIS A 199 5.81 27.83 -13.80
CA HIS A 199 6.87 28.62 -14.41
C HIS A 199 7.11 28.30 -15.88
N HIS A 200 6.76 27.09 -16.33
CA HIS A 200 6.83 26.71 -17.74
C HIS A 200 5.89 27.53 -18.64
N ASP A 201 4.69 27.90 -18.16
CA ASP A 201 3.79 28.84 -18.85
C ASP A 201 3.09 29.77 -17.84
N PRO A 202 3.78 30.85 -17.41
CA PRO A 202 3.28 31.73 -16.36
C PRO A 202 2.00 32.48 -16.77
N PHE A 203 1.80 32.73 -18.06
CA PHE A 203 0.69 33.54 -18.54
C PHE A 203 -0.64 32.82 -18.42
N SER A 204 -0.70 31.53 -18.79
CA SER A 204 -1.94 30.75 -18.70
C SER A 204 -2.12 30.05 -17.35
N ARG A 205 -1.04 29.69 -16.66
CA ARG A 205 -1.10 28.78 -15.49
C ARG A 205 -1.11 29.48 -14.14
N ARG A 206 -0.75 30.76 -14.05
CA ARG A 206 -0.67 31.48 -12.76
C ARG A 206 -2.00 31.49 -11.99
N GLY A 207 -3.14 31.49 -12.68
CA GLY A 207 -4.47 31.41 -12.07
C GLY A 207 -4.75 30.07 -11.36
N ALA A 208 -4.07 28.99 -11.74
CA ALA A 208 -4.27 27.65 -11.18
C ALA A 208 -3.58 27.43 -9.83
N ILE A 209 -2.73 28.36 -9.37
CA ILE A 209 -1.95 28.22 -8.13
C ILE A 209 -2.84 27.89 -6.93
N HIS A 210 -4.00 28.53 -6.83
CA HIS A 210 -4.91 28.32 -5.71
C HIS A 210 -5.43 26.87 -5.62
N ASP A 211 -5.83 26.30 -6.76
CA ASP A 211 -6.40 24.95 -6.78
C ASP A 211 -5.33 23.87 -6.63
N LEU A 212 -4.15 24.10 -7.24
CA LEU A 212 -3.00 23.22 -7.09
C LEU A 212 -2.46 23.24 -5.65
N PHE A 213 -2.39 24.42 -5.02
CA PHE A 213 -1.88 24.56 -3.64
C PHE A 213 -2.73 23.81 -2.61
N LYS A 214 -4.05 23.70 -2.82
CA LYS A 214 -4.94 22.86 -1.98
C LYS A 214 -4.56 21.38 -1.99
N LYS A 215 -3.88 20.90 -3.05
CA LYS A 215 -3.47 19.50 -3.20
C LYS A 215 -2.15 19.18 -2.50
N VAL A 216 -1.39 20.19 -2.09
CA VAL A 216 -0.18 20.03 -1.29
C VAL A 216 -0.57 19.80 0.17
N ARG A 217 -0.08 18.70 0.77
CA ARG A 217 -0.43 18.32 2.14
C ARG A 217 0.52 18.99 3.13
N LEU A 218 0.34 20.31 3.31
CA LEU A 218 1.22 21.18 4.11
C LEU A 218 1.52 20.68 5.54
N ARG A 219 0.66 19.84 6.12
CA ARG A 219 0.87 19.22 7.44
C ARG A 219 2.06 18.27 7.50
N TYR A 220 2.47 17.70 6.37
CA TYR A 220 3.59 16.77 6.27
C TYR A 220 4.88 17.42 5.75
N ILE A 221 4.86 18.73 5.47
CA ILE A 221 6.04 19.51 5.11
C ILE A 221 6.76 19.93 6.39
N HIS A 222 8.10 19.92 6.38
CA HIS A 222 8.87 20.41 7.50
C HIS A 222 8.55 21.91 7.72
N PRO A 223 8.05 22.33 8.89
CA PRO A 223 7.48 23.68 8.95
C PRO A 223 8.51 24.84 8.86
N THR A 224 9.82 24.57 9.00
CA THR A 224 10.87 25.53 8.62
C THR A 224 10.83 25.77 7.12
N TYR A 225 10.71 24.72 6.31
CA TYR A 225 10.56 24.85 4.86
C TYR A 225 9.25 25.57 4.53
N LEU A 226 8.14 25.18 5.18
CA LEU A 226 6.84 25.81 4.98
C LEU A 226 6.85 27.33 5.25
N PHE A 227 7.39 27.78 6.38
CA PHE A 227 7.29 29.18 6.79
C PHE A 227 8.44 30.06 6.27
N GLN A 228 9.62 29.51 5.99
CA GLN A 228 10.74 30.28 5.49
C GLN A 228 10.79 30.32 3.95
N PHE A 229 10.34 29.26 3.28
CA PHE A 229 10.41 29.16 1.82
C PHE A 229 9.02 29.28 1.20
N ILE A 230 8.10 28.34 1.46
CA ILE A 230 6.78 28.32 0.81
C ILE A 230 5.97 29.59 1.10
N ALA A 231 5.90 30.03 2.36
CA ALA A 231 5.15 31.22 2.74
C ALA A 231 5.74 32.54 2.22
N ASN A 232 7.03 32.53 1.87
CA ASN A 232 7.73 33.68 1.32
C ASN A 232 7.79 33.69 -0.21
N ASP A 233 7.26 32.66 -0.87
CA ASP A 233 7.24 32.57 -2.33
C ASP A 233 6.33 33.64 -2.97
N PRO A 234 6.79 34.37 -4.00
CA PRO A 234 6.01 35.45 -4.62
C PRO A 234 4.67 35.00 -5.23
N LEU A 235 4.58 33.78 -5.77
CA LEU A 235 3.34 33.26 -6.35
C LEU A 235 2.32 32.97 -5.24
N VAL A 236 2.79 32.38 -4.13
CA VAL A 236 1.96 32.12 -2.95
C VAL A 236 1.48 33.42 -2.31
N GLN A 237 2.36 34.40 -2.14
CA GLN A 237 2.02 35.72 -1.56
C GLN A 237 1.04 36.52 -2.43
N SER A 238 1.07 36.31 -3.75
CA SER A 238 0.14 36.99 -4.67
C SER A 238 -1.32 36.53 -4.54
N SER A 239 -1.58 35.38 -3.91
CA SER A 239 -2.91 34.81 -3.73
C SER A 239 -3.34 34.86 -2.26
N THR A 240 -4.39 35.62 -1.97
CA THR A 240 -4.96 35.73 -0.61
C THR A 240 -5.45 34.38 -0.06
N LEU A 241 -5.94 33.51 -0.94
CA LEU A 241 -6.43 32.20 -0.53
C LEU A 241 -5.28 31.27 -0.10
N CYS A 242 -4.11 31.37 -0.74
CA CYS A 242 -2.94 30.58 -0.36
C CYS A 242 -2.38 31.03 1.00
N THR A 243 -2.34 32.33 1.26
CA THR A 243 -1.87 32.89 2.54
C THR A 243 -2.83 32.56 3.69
N GLU A 244 -4.15 32.59 3.44
CA GLU A 244 -5.16 32.10 4.40
C GLU A 244 -4.99 30.62 4.73
N ILE A 245 -4.70 29.77 3.73
CA ILE A 245 -4.42 28.35 3.94
C ILE A 245 -3.18 28.19 4.83
N ILE A 246 -2.08 28.88 4.55
CA ILE A 246 -0.85 28.82 5.35
C ILE A 246 -1.11 29.25 6.80
N GLU A 247 -1.85 30.34 6.99
CA GLU A 247 -2.16 30.84 8.33
C GLU A 247 -3.10 29.88 9.08
N SER A 248 -4.02 29.23 8.38
CA SER A 248 -4.84 28.16 8.97
C SER A 248 -4.00 26.97 9.43
N VAL A 249 -3.00 26.56 8.63
CA VAL A 249 -2.06 25.48 8.97
C VAL A 249 -1.16 25.89 10.12
N ARG A 250 -0.67 27.13 10.15
CA ARG A 250 0.10 27.71 11.27
C ARG A 250 -0.67 27.59 12.58
N ARG A 251 -1.94 28.00 12.60
CA ARG A 251 -2.81 27.84 13.78
C ARG A 251 -2.99 26.37 14.16
N LEU A 252 -3.22 25.48 13.20
CA LEU A 252 -3.40 24.05 13.46
C LEU A 252 -2.14 23.37 14.00
N MET A 253 -0.95 23.75 13.53
CA MET A 253 0.32 23.21 14.03
C MET A 253 0.63 23.68 15.45
N LEU A 254 0.21 24.90 15.81
CA LEU A 254 0.45 25.49 17.13
C LEU A 254 -0.61 25.09 18.17
N THR A 255 -1.83 24.76 17.75
CA THR A 255 -2.94 24.48 18.68
C THR A 255 -3.22 22.98 18.77
N VAL A 256 -3.07 22.39 19.97
CA VAL A 256 -3.46 20.99 20.27
C VAL A 256 -5.00 20.78 20.26
N SER A 257 -5.78 21.85 20.00
CA SER A 257 -7.25 21.85 20.15
C SER A 257 -8.00 21.47 18.87
N THR A 258 -8.92 20.52 19.01
CA THR A 258 -9.63 19.76 17.97
C THR A 258 -10.74 20.51 17.22
N LYS A 259 -10.83 21.84 17.32
CA LYS A 259 -11.83 22.61 16.55
C LYS A 259 -11.27 23.11 15.24
N CYS A 260 -11.07 22.18 14.30
CA CYS A 260 -10.74 22.51 12.91
C CYS A 260 -12.00 22.97 12.15
N SER A 261 -11.88 24.10 11.43
CA SER A 261 -12.90 24.62 10.52
C SER A 261 -13.33 23.55 9.51
N ARG A 262 -14.62 23.50 9.16
CA ARG A 262 -15.25 22.35 8.49
C ARG A 262 -14.80 22.12 7.03
N GLU A 263 -14.12 23.07 6.39
CA GLU A 263 -13.94 23.07 4.93
C GLU A 263 -12.68 22.37 4.42
N LEU A 264 -11.62 22.20 5.22
CA LEU A 264 -10.32 21.66 4.76
C LEU A 264 -10.14 20.15 5.04
N LYS A 265 -11.22 19.45 5.36
CA LYS A 265 -11.18 18.13 6.01
C LYS A 265 -10.86 16.87 5.18
N PRO A 266 -10.89 16.78 3.83
CA PRO A 266 -10.61 15.49 3.19
C PRO A 266 -9.13 15.22 2.91
N LEU A 267 -8.34 16.23 2.54
CA LEU A 267 -7.00 16.03 1.94
C LEU A 267 -5.86 15.90 2.98
N TRP A 268 -6.10 16.25 4.24
CA TRP A 268 -5.07 16.33 5.29
C TRP A 268 -5.06 15.14 6.26
N THR A 269 -5.92 14.15 6.02
CA THR A 269 -6.15 13.02 6.93
C THR A 269 -5.31 11.79 6.61
N THR A 270 -4.86 11.65 5.36
CA THR A 270 -4.00 10.54 4.92
C THR A 270 -2.65 11.11 4.45
N PRO A 271 -1.51 10.65 5.00
CA PRO A 271 -0.23 10.91 4.34
C PRO A 271 -0.27 10.25 2.95
N ARG A 272 0.41 10.84 1.96
CA ARG A 272 0.65 10.10 0.71
C ARG A 272 1.37 8.80 1.08
N ARG A 273 1.26 7.78 0.23
CA ARG A 273 2.24 6.69 0.21
C ARG A 273 3.56 7.31 -0.20
N TYR A 274 4.20 7.92 0.79
CA TYR A 274 5.62 8.06 0.82
C TYR A 274 6.20 6.70 0.40
N THR A 275 7.40 6.70 -0.15
CA THR A 275 8.31 5.61 0.14
C THR A 275 8.55 5.64 1.65
N CYS A 276 7.54 5.29 2.44
CA CYS A 276 7.66 4.83 3.79
C CYS A 276 8.37 3.50 3.60
N ARG A 277 9.66 3.59 3.31
CA ARG A 277 10.61 2.58 3.67
C ARG A 277 10.49 2.58 5.18
N GLU A 278 9.60 1.74 5.68
CA GLU A 278 9.56 1.40 7.09
C GLU A 278 10.94 0.83 7.38
N THR A 279 11.82 1.69 7.85
CA THR A 279 13.23 1.34 7.99
C THR A 279 13.48 1.15 9.46
N LEU A 280 13.89 -0.06 9.82
CA LEU A 280 14.22 -0.37 11.19
C LEU A 280 15.61 0.17 11.50
N VAL A 281 15.69 1.12 12.43
CA VAL A 281 16.95 1.66 12.94
C VAL A 281 17.18 1.14 14.35
N VAL A 282 18.32 0.52 14.59
CA VAL A 282 18.77 0.10 15.91
C VAL A 282 19.92 1.00 16.33
N VAL A 283 19.79 1.69 17.47
CA VAL A 283 20.84 2.57 18.00
C VAL A 283 21.21 2.18 19.42
N GLY A 284 22.50 2.02 19.68
CA GLY A 284 23.05 1.76 21.00
C GLY A 284 22.88 0.31 21.46
N GLY A 285 22.42 0.12 22.70
CA GLY A 285 22.33 -1.19 23.34
C GLY A 285 23.53 -1.55 24.23
N ARG A 286 23.41 -2.63 24.99
CA ARG A 286 24.47 -3.13 25.88
C ARG A 286 25.01 -4.44 25.29
N LYS A 287 26.32 -4.49 25.03
CA LYS A 287 27.00 -5.70 24.54
C LYS A 287 27.20 -6.69 25.71
N ASN A 288 27.54 -7.94 25.38
CA ASN A 288 27.77 -9.00 26.39
C ASN A 288 28.87 -8.66 27.40
N ASN A 289 29.83 -7.81 27.00
CA ASN A 289 30.88 -7.28 27.88
C ASN A 289 30.40 -6.11 28.75
N GLU A 290 29.08 -5.95 28.90
CA GLU A 290 28.41 -4.88 29.64
C GLU A 290 28.67 -3.46 29.12
N GLN A 291 29.34 -3.31 27.98
CA GLN A 291 29.65 -2.02 27.41
C GLN A 291 28.45 -1.46 26.65
N THR A 292 28.12 -0.21 26.94
CA THR A 292 27.14 0.57 26.16
C THR A 292 27.69 0.85 24.76
N SER A 293 26.98 0.40 23.74
CA SER A 293 27.34 0.59 22.33
C SER A 293 27.00 2.00 21.85
N ARG A 294 27.75 2.46 20.86
CA ARG A 294 27.50 3.71 20.11
C ARG A 294 27.01 3.42 18.70
N GLU A 295 26.88 2.15 18.36
CA GLU A 295 26.60 1.71 17.00
C GLU A 295 25.16 2.01 16.63
N ALA A 296 24.95 2.42 15.38
CA ALA A 296 23.65 2.61 14.79
C ALA A 296 23.59 1.75 13.51
N LEU A 297 22.52 1.00 13.35
CA LEU A 297 22.31 0.02 12.28
C LEU A 297 20.96 0.29 11.61
N LEU A 298 20.96 0.28 10.29
CA LEU A 298 19.78 0.41 9.44
C LEU A 298 19.48 -0.95 8.82
N TYR A 299 18.26 -1.46 8.94
CA TYR A 299 17.84 -2.66 8.23
C TYR A 299 17.23 -2.28 6.88
N ASP A 300 17.83 -2.75 5.80
CA ASP A 300 17.27 -2.61 4.46
C ASP A 300 16.40 -3.84 4.13
N GLU A 301 15.09 -3.63 4.02
CA GLU A 301 14.12 -4.69 3.73
C GLU A 301 14.33 -5.32 2.34
N ARG A 302 14.81 -4.56 1.35
CA ARG A 302 14.95 -5.06 -0.02
C ARG A 302 16.12 -6.02 -0.16
N THR A 303 17.22 -5.71 0.53
CA THR A 303 18.42 -6.55 0.52
C THR A 303 18.47 -7.54 1.68
N HIS A 304 17.55 -7.40 2.65
CA HIS A 304 17.53 -8.12 3.93
C HIS A 304 18.86 -8.01 4.68
N ARG A 305 19.55 -6.87 4.58
CA ARG A 305 20.90 -6.64 5.15
C ARG A 305 20.92 -5.45 6.08
N TRP A 306 21.82 -5.52 7.07
CA TRP A 306 22.13 -4.41 7.96
C TRP A 306 23.19 -3.50 7.35
N GLN A 307 22.96 -2.20 7.43
CA GLN A 307 23.89 -1.16 7.01
C GLN A 307 24.33 -0.34 8.23
N TRP A 308 25.60 0.05 8.26
CA TRP A 308 26.15 0.83 9.37
C TRP A 308 25.85 2.32 9.17
N LEU A 309 25.26 2.94 10.19
CA LEU A 309 25.06 4.39 10.27
C LEU A 309 26.18 5.05 11.09
N ALA A 310 26.21 6.38 11.08
CA ALA A 310 27.14 7.15 11.90
C ALA A 310 27.01 6.77 13.39
N LYS A 311 28.15 6.63 14.07
CA LYS A 311 28.17 6.25 15.49
C LYS A 311 27.69 7.41 16.36
N LEU A 312 26.84 7.11 17.35
CA LEU A 312 26.37 8.06 18.34
C LEU A 312 27.56 8.77 19.01
N PRO A 313 27.57 10.11 19.20
CA PRO A 313 28.72 10.82 19.74
C PRO A 313 29.12 10.36 21.14
N LEU A 314 28.14 10.02 21.99
CA LEU A 314 28.35 9.63 23.39
C LEU A 314 27.76 8.25 23.68
N ARG A 315 28.34 7.52 24.64
CA ARG A 315 27.74 6.28 25.17
C ARG A 315 26.65 6.65 26.17
N LEU A 316 25.40 6.37 25.83
CA LEU A 316 24.24 6.70 26.65
C LEU A 316 23.50 5.42 27.06
N TYR A 317 23.42 5.18 28.36
CA TYR A 317 22.68 4.07 28.94
C TYR A 317 21.26 4.53 29.35
N LYS A 318 20.23 3.73 29.02
CA LYS A 318 18.81 4.07 29.26
C LYS A 318 18.41 5.47 28.76
N ALA A 319 18.95 5.89 27.61
CA ALA A 319 18.41 7.03 26.87
C ALA A 319 17.05 6.67 26.26
N ALA A 320 16.26 7.69 25.95
CA ALA A 320 15.01 7.51 25.23
C ALA A 320 15.19 7.86 23.75
N TYR A 321 14.45 7.17 22.88
CA TYR A 321 14.57 7.27 21.43
C TYR A 321 13.22 7.58 20.82
N VAL A 322 13.14 8.62 19.99
CA VAL A 322 11.90 9.05 19.33
C VAL A 322 12.19 9.42 17.88
N CYS A 323 11.25 9.12 16.99
CA CYS A 323 11.34 9.52 15.59
C CYS A 323 10.28 10.58 15.26
N ILE A 324 10.70 11.66 14.59
CA ILE A 324 9.83 12.71 14.03
C ILE A 324 10.38 13.09 12.65
N HIS A 325 9.52 13.12 11.62
CA HIS A 325 9.85 13.50 10.24
C HIS A 325 11.18 12.91 9.70
N SER A 326 11.40 11.59 9.86
CA SER A 326 12.63 10.90 9.42
C SER A 326 13.93 11.34 10.11
N ILE A 327 13.81 12.02 11.26
CA ILE A 327 14.90 12.38 12.16
C ILE A 327 14.74 11.57 13.45
N LEU A 328 15.81 10.87 13.83
CA LEU A 328 15.88 10.13 15.08
C LEU A 328 16.42 11.04 16.18
N TYR A 329 15.68 11.18 17.27
CA TYR A 329 16.05 11.91 18.48
C TYR A 329 16.48 10.93 19.57
N VAL A 330 17.63 11.19 20.18
CA VAL A 330 18.17 10.50 21.34
C VAL A 330 18.20 11.48 22.49
N LEU A 331 17.43 11.20 23.53
CA LEU A 331 17.15 12.13 24.63
C LEU A 331 17.77 11.61 25.92
N GLY A 332 18.59 12.45 26.53
CA GLY A 332 19.20 12.23 27.84
C GLY A 332 19.93 10.90 27.98
N GLY A 333 19.75 10.25 29.13
CA GLY A 333 20.42 8.99 29.45
C GLY A 333 21.63 9.18 30.36
N LEU A 334 22.25 8.07 30.72
CA LEU A 334 23.36 8.01 31.66
C LEU A 334 24.68 7.83 30.92
N SER A 335 25.63 8.75 31.09
CA SER A 335 26.99 8.61 30.60
C SER A 335 27.85 7.95 31.67
N LEU A 336 28.33 6.75 31.36
CA LEU A 336 29.21 5.98 32.24
C LEU A 336 30.67 6.27 31.85
N CYS A 337 31.40 6.95 32.73
CA CYS A 337 32.82 7.17 32.55
C CYS A 337 33.58 5.90 32.96
N MET A 338 34.13 5.18 31.97
CA MET A 338 34.82 3.90 32.20
C MET A 338 36.13 4.04 33.01
N THR A 339 36.68 5.26 33.14
CA THR A 339 37.97 5.51 33.82
C THR A 339 37.81 5.91 35.28
N SER A 340 36.72 6.58 35.66
CA SER A 340 36.48 7.06 37.03
C SER A 340 35.35 6.34 37.77
N GLY A 341 34.58 5.49 37.08
CA GLY A 341 33.37 4.86 37.65
C GLY A 341 32.23 5.85 37.92
N ASP A 342 32.40 7.11 37.54
CA ASP A 342 31.43 8.16 37.79
C ASP A 342 30.32 8.15 36.73
N SER A 343 29.10 8.40 37.20
CA SER A 343 27.86 8.24 36.44
C SER A 343 27.18 9.60 36.34
N SER A 344 27.29 10.23 35.17
CA SER A 344 26.65 11.53 34.92
C SER A 344 25.32 11.36 34.16
N VAL A 345 24.28 12.04 34.63
CA VAL A 345 23.00 12.09 33.94
C VAL A 345 23.06 13.21 32.91
N SER A 346 22.73 12.89 31.66
CA SER A 346 22.78 13.86 30.56
C SER A 346 21.43 14.50 30.30
N ALA A 347 21.43 15.81 30.04
CA ALA A 347 20.32 16.54 29.43
C ALA A 347 20.44 16.64 27.90
N THR A 348 21.54 16.14 27.32
CA THR A 348 21.83 16.36 25.90
C THR A 348 20.84 15.64 24.99
N VAL A 349 20.57 16.28 23.86
CA VAL A 349 19.69 15.76 22.80
C VAL A 349 20.51 15.62 21.53
N TYR A 350 20.56 14.40 21.00
CA TYR A 350 21.20 14.13 19.71
C TYR A 350 20.16 13.81 18.65
N THR A 351 20.33 14.40 17.47
CA THR A 351 19.47 14.17 16.32
C THR A 351 20.26 13.54 15.19
N LEU A 352 19.74 12.47 14.59
CA LEU A 352 20.29 11.84 13.39
C LEU A 352 19.32 12.03 12.24
N SER A 353 19.76 12.72 11.19
CA SER A 353 19.05 12.72 9.91
C SER A 353 19.47 11.50 9.10
N LEU A 354 18.50 10.66 8.71
CA LEU A 354 18.78 9.49 7.87
C LEU A 354 19.22 9.89 6.45
N LYS A 355 18.84 11.09 5.97
CA LYS A 355 19.25 11.61 4.66
C LYS A 355 20.74 11.92 4.62
N THR A 356 21.27 12.59 5.65
CA THR A 356 22.67 13.01 5.69
C THR A 356 23.58 12.04 6.43
N ASN A 357 23.01 11.08 7.18
CA ASN A 357 23.72 10.15 8.06
C ASN A 357 24.71 10.88 9.01
N GLN A 358 24.27 12.02 9.56
CA GLN A 358 25.08 12.84 10.46
C GLN A 358 24.34 13.15 11.76
N TRP A 359 25.06 13.03 12.88
CA TRP A 359 24.59 13.42 14.19
C TRP A 359 24.76 14.92 14.40
N ARG A 360 23.73 15.56 14.96
CA ARG A 360 23.75 16.96 15.42
C ARG A 360 23.25 17.02 16.86
N THR A 361 23.63 18.07 17.56
CA THR A 361 23.12 18.37 18.91
C THR A 361 21.96 19.36 18.78
N ALA A 362 20.83 19.09 19.44
CA ALA A 362 19.71 20.02 19.57
C ALA A 362 19.72 20.67 20.96
N GLU A 363 18.77 21.58 21.24
CA GLU A 363 18.67 22.19 22.57
C GLU A 363 18.57 21.11 23.66
N PRO A 364 19.35 21.23 24.75
CA PRO A 364 19.30 20.30 25.87
C PRO A 364 17.95 20.38 26.59
N MET A 365 17.53 19.25 27.18
CA MET A 365 16.34 19.19 28.05
C MET A 365 16.47 20.16 29.22
N LEU A 366 15.34 20.60 29.79
CA LEU A 366 15.34 21.51 30.95
C LEU A 366 15.92 20.79 32.17
N GLU A 367 15.57 19.52 32.36
CA GLU A 367 16.12 18.70 33.44
C GLU A 367 16.87 17.46 32.90
N PRO A 368 18.13 17.21 33.33
CA PRO A 368 18.85 16.00 32.99
C PRO A 368 18.17 14.76 33.61
N ARG A 369 17.86 13.79 32.76
CA ARG A 369 17.17 12.56 33.19
C ARG A 369 17.53 11.33 32.35
N TYR A 370 17.46 10.16 32.97
CA TYR A 370 17.62 8.85 32.32
C TYR A 370 16.43 7.93 32.65
N ALA A 371 16.27 6.84 31.90
CA ALA A 371 15.16 5.89 32.07
C ALA A 371 13.75 6.52 31.97
N HIS A 372 13.64 7.67 31.31
CA HIS A 372 12.39 8.33 31.01
C HIS A 372 11.76 7.71 29.75
N GLN A 373 10.46 7.92 29.56
CA GLN A 373 9.79 7.61 28.30
C GLN A 373 9.61 8.89 27.51
N SER A 374 9.72 8.78 26.20
CA SER A 374 9.39 9.88 25.30
C SER A 374 8.47 9.41 24.19
N VAL A 375 7.59 10.32 23.77
CA VAL A 375 6.55 10.06 22.78
C VAL A 375 6.50 11.25 21.82
N SER A 376 6.46 10.98 20.51
CA SER A 376 6.20 12.01 19.52
C SER A 376 4.71 12.16 19.26
N TYR A 377 4.27 13.41 19.14
CA TYR A 377 2.94 13.76 18.64
C TYR A 377 3.05 15.00 17.77
N LEU A 378 2.77 14.83 16.47
CA LEU A 378 2.97 15.87 15.45
C LEU A 378 4.43 16.36 15.44
N HIS A 379 4.65 17.64 15.78
CA HIS A 379 5.96 18.29 15.81
C HIS A 379 6.49 18.45 17.25
N PHE A 380 5.86 17.76 18.20
CA PHE A 380 6.21 17.82 19.61
C PHE A 380 6.77 16.48 20.09
N ILE A 381 7.80 16.54 20.92
CA ILE A 381 8.26 15.39 21.71
C ILE A 381 7.89 15.65 23.16
N PHE A 382 7.16 14.72 23.76
CA PHE A 382 6.84 14.74 25.17
C PHE A 382 7.81 13.84 25.90
N VAL A 383 8.41 14.35 26.97
CA VAL A 383 9.29 13.61 27.86
C VAL A 383 8.57 13.43 29.20
N LEU A 384 8.39 12.18 29.60
CA LEU A 384 7.56 11.78 30.73
C LEU A 384 8.38 10.99 31.74
N GLY A 385 8.41 11.47 32.99
CA GLY A 385 9.00 10.76 34.13
C GLY A 385 10.52 10.60 34.01
N GLY A 386 11.01 9.45 34.48
CA GLY A 386 12.45 9.13 34.53
C GLY A 386 13.11 9.50 35.86
N ILE A 387 14.43 9.33 35.92
CA ILE A 387 15.24 9.57 37.10
C ILE A 387 16.15 10.78 36.85
N GLY A 388 16.08 11.77 37.74
CA GLY A 388 16.94 12.96 37.72
C GLY A 388 18.33 12.72 38.30
N VAL A 389 19.14 13.78 38.38
CA VAL A 389 20.49 13.76 38.98
C VAL A 389 20.46 13.38 40.46
N ASP A 390 19.41 13.77 41.16
CA ASP A 390 19.17 13.48 42.59
C ASP A 390 18.69 12.04 42.85
N LYS A 391 18.63 11.20 41.82
CA LYS A 391 18.10 9.83 41.84
C LYS A 391 16.61 9.73 42.22
N ARG A 392 15.86 10.83 42.17
CA ARG A 392 14.40 10.80 42.39
C ARG A 392 13.67 10.59 41.07
N ILE A 393 12.50 9.96 41.18
CA ILE A 393 11.60 9.76 40.05
C ILE A 393 10.89 11.10 39.80
N ALA A 394 11.01 11.61 38.59
CA ALA A 394 10.42 12.87 38.21
C ALA A 394 8.91 12.75 37.94
N GLN A 395 8.15 13.75 38.39
CA GLN A 395 6.76 13.99 37.97
C GLN A 395 6.68 15.04 36.85
N SER A 396 7.78 15.77 36.63
CA SER A 396 7.87 16.81 35.61
C SER A 396 7.67 16.22 34.22
N VAL A 397 6.90 16.95 33.42
CA VAL A 397 6.68 16.68 32.00
C VAL A 397 7.25 17.84 31.22
N GLU A 398 8.03 17.52 30.21
CA GLU A 398 8.62 18.52 29.32
C GLU A 398 8.13 18.25 27.90
N ARG A 399 7.90 19.33 27.15
CA ARG A 399 7.56 19.28 25.74
C ARG A 399 8.64 19.99 24.94
N TYR A 400 9.28 19.25 24.05
CA TYR A 400 10.15 19.83 23.04
C TYR A 400 9.34 20.15 21.79
N ASN A 401 9.47 21.39 21.33
CA ASN A 401 8.95 21.84 20.07
C ASN A 401 10.05 21.72 19.01
N SER A 402 9.93 20.74 18.11
CA SER A 402 10.93 20.50 17.06
C SER A 402 11.04 21.67 16.08
N MET A 403 10.05 22.58 16.06
CA MET A 403 9.99 23.71 15.14
C MET A 403 10.89 24.86 15.51
N PHE A 404 10.84 25.23 16.78
CA PHE A 404 11.57 26.37 17.30
C PHE A 404 12.83 25.93 18.03
N ASN A 405 13.09 24.61 18.09
CA ASN A 405 14.19 24.03 18.87
C ASN A 405 14.13 24.57 20.31
N GLN A 406 12.98 24.40 20.97
CA GLN A 406 12.71 24.98 22.29
C GLN A 406 12.00 23.96 23.19
N TRP A 407 12.38 23.98 24.46
CA TRP A 407 11.76 23.17 25.50
C TRP A 407 10.80 24.01 26.33
N GLU A 408 9.66 23.42 26.67
CA GLU A 408 8.63 24.02 27.49
C GLU A 408 8.25 23.09 28.63
N ALA A 409 8.11 23.64 29.84
CA ALA A 409 7.59 22.91 30.98
C ALA A 409 6.07 22.72 30.83
N MET A 410 5.60 21.51 31.04
CA MET A 410 4.18 21.16 31.00
C MET A 410 3.65 20.85 32.40
N ALA A 411 2.33 20.68 32.53
CA ALA A 411 1.72 20.25 33.78
C ALA A 411 2.32 18.91 34.26
N PRO A 412 2.73 18.78 35.54
CA PRO A 412 3.32 17.56 36.06
C PRO A 412 2.30 16.42 36.12
N MET A 413 2.80 15.18 36.06
CA MET A 413 1.97 13.99 36.23
C MET A 413 1.49 13.87 37.68
N PRO A 414 0.26 13.37 37.92
CA PRO A 414 -0.26 13.15 39.28
C PRO A 414 0.60 12.22 40.13
N THR A 415 1.28 11.26 39.49
CA THR A 415 2.14 10.27 40.14
C THR A 415 3.45 10.14 39.37
N ALA A 416 4.57 10.03 40.09
CA ALA A 416 5.88 9.80 39.50
C ALA A 416 5.99 8.36 39.00
N VAL A 417 6.37 8.16 37.75
CA VAL A 417 6.46 6.81 37.15
C VAL A 417 7.84 6.57 36.55
N LEU A 418 8.41 5.41 36.88
CA LEU A 418 9.59 4.85 36.23
C LEU A 418 9.13 3.93 35.10
N HIS A 419 9.71 4.07 33.90
CA HIS A 419 9.34 3.25 32.74
C HIS A 419 7.83 3.24 32.42
N PRO A 420 7.16 4.40 32.26
CA PRO A 420 5.77 4.39 31.83
C PRO A 420 5.67 3.71 30.45
N GLY A 421 4.79 2.72 30.33
CA GLY A 421 4.63 1.96 29.09
C GLY A 421 4.14 2.85 27.94
N PRO A 422 4.75 2.77 26.74
CA PRO A 422 4.24 3.50 25.59
C PRO A 422 2.89 2.92 25.15
N SER A 423 1.85 3.75 25.09
CA SER A 423 0.64 3.44 24.33
C SER A 423 0.60 4.33 23.09
N ASN A 424 1.28 3.89 22.03
CA ASN A 424 1.18 4.54 20.73
C ASN A 424 -0.11 4.07 20.05
N GLU A 425 -1.27 4.52 20.52
CA GLU A 425 -2.53 4.62 19.75
C GLU A 425 -3.67 5.09 20.68
N LEU A 426 -3.90 6.40 20.75
CA LEU A 426 -5.23 6.94 21.05
C LEU A 426 -5.91 7.26 19.72
N ARG A 427 -6.46 6.24 19.05
CA ARG A 427 -7.42 6.48 17.97
C ARG A 427 -8.66 7.10 18.61
N GLY A 428 -9.11 8.22 18.03
CA GLY A 428 -10.35 8.88 18.43
C GLY A 428 -11.55 7.90 18.39
N PRO A 429 -12.68 8.28 19.02
CA PRO A 429 -13.72 7.34 19.47
C PRO A 429 -14.44 6.51 18.37
N ASN A 430 -14.16 6.70 17.08
CA ASN A 430 -14.96 6.13 16.00
C ASN A 430 -14.20 5.26 14.97
N GLY A 431 -12.99 4.78 15.25
CA GLY A 431 -12.25 4.01 14.24
C GLY A 431 -11.36 2.91 14.79
N ALA A 432 -11.76 1.66 14.58
CA ALA A 432 -10.94 0.44 14.58
C ALA A 432 -10.78 -0.37 15.89
N MET A 433 -11.76 -0.39 16.78
CA MET A 433 -11.91 -1.48 17.76
C MET A 433 -12.71 -2.67 17.17
N GLN A 434 -12.37 -3.15 15.96
CA GLN A 434 -13.06 -4.30 15.34
C GLN A 434 -12.14 -5.39 14.79
N ARG A 435 -10.85 -5.15 14.58
CA ARG A 435 -9.95 -6.19 14.04
C ARG A 435 -9.25 -7.02 15.12
N VAL A 436 -8.69 -6.40 16.17
CA VAL A 436 -7.95 -7.12 17.22
C VAL A 436 -8.88 -7.97 18.10
N ALA A 437 -10.07 -7.45 18.44
CA ALA A 437 -11.07 -8.20 19.18
C ALA A 437 -11.63 -9.40 18.39
N ARG A 438 -11.76 -9.28 17.05
CA ARG A 438 -12.18 -10.39 16.20
C ARG A 438 -11.11 -11.48 16.10
N THR A 439 -9.82 -11.13 15.99
CA THR A 439 -8.73 -12.13 15.91
C THR A 439 -8.51 -12.86 17.22
N LEU A 440 -8.64 -12.18 18.37
CA LEU A 440 -8.58 -12.81 19.70
C LEU A 440 -9.82 -13.67 19.99
N LEU A 441 -11.02 -13.25 19.60
CA LEU A 441 -12.19 -14.13 19.69
C LEU A 441 -12.06 -15.34 18.76
N PHE A 442 -11.52 -15.16 17.54
CA PHE A 442 -11.33 -16.26 16.59
C PHE A 442 -10.31 -17.29 17.09
N SER A 443 -9.20 -16.83 17.68
CA SER A 443 -8.18 -17.74 18.23
C SER A 443 -8.68 -18.48 19.48
N VAL A 444 -9.45 -17.81 20.35
CA VAL A 444 -10.07 -18.44 21.53
C VAL A 444 -11.17 -19.43 21.13
N CYS A 445 -12.01 -19.10 20.15
CA CYS A 445 -13.02 -20.01 19.62
C CYS A 445 -12.41 -21.21 18.90
N LEU A 446 -11.31 -21.03 18.13
CA LEU A 446 -10.61 -22.12 17.46
C LEU A 446 -9.93 -23.06 18.47
N LEU A 447 -9.36 -22.51 19.55
CA LEU A 447 -8.78 -23.31 20.63
C LEU A 447 -9.85 -24.11 21.40
N LEU A 448 -11.01 -23.50 21.65
CA LEU A 448 -12.17 -24.16 22.26
C LEU A 448 -12.74 -25.27 21.34
N LEU A 449 -12.79 -25.03 20.03
CA LEU A 449 -13.24 -26.04 19.05
C LEU A 449 -12.27 -27.23 18.97
N LEU A 450 -10.96 -26.96 18.97
CA LEU A 450 -9.91 -27.98 19.00
C LEU A 450 -9.93 -28.80 20.30
N LEU A 451 -10.23 -28.18 21.43
CA LEU A 451 -10.38 -28.87 22.72
C LEU A 451 -11.66 -29.72 22.81
N LEU A 452 -12.72 -29.33 22.10
CA LEU A 452 -13.97 -30.09 22.00
C LEU A 452 -13.87 -31.29 21.05
N LEU A 453 -13.00 -31.22 20.03
CA LEU A 453 -12.74 -32.29 19.06
C LEU A 453 -11.80 -33.40 19.58
N LEU A 454 -11.16 -33.21 20.74
CA LEU A 454 -10.35 -34.26 21.37
C LEU A 454 -11.24 -35.31 22.04
N GLY A 455 -11.06 -36.59 21.67
CA GLY A 455 -11.79 -37.71 22.28
C GLY A 455 -11.56 -37.82 23.80
N PRO A 456 -12.48 -38.45 24.55
CA PRO A 456 -12.47 -38.49 26.02
C PRO A 456 -11.17 -39.06 26.61
N GLU A 457 -10.50 -39.99 25.93
CA GLU A 457 -9.25 -40.58 26.41
C GLU A 457 -8.04 -39.63 26.33
N GLN A 458 -7.99 -38.71 25.36
CA GLN A 458 -6.90 -37.75 25.25
C GLN A 458 -6.98 -36.61 26.28
N ARG A 459 -8.19 -36.31 26.79
CA ARG A 459 -8.38 -35.32 27.87
C ARG A 459 -7.88 -35.84 29.22
N VAL A 460 -7.99 -37.14 29.48
CA VAL A 460 -7.52 -37.78 30.73
C VAL A 460 -5.99 -37.80 30.79
N ALA A 461 -5.31 -38.03 29.66
CA ALA A 461 -3.84 -38.01 29.59
C ALA A 461 -3.23 -36.61 29.85
N TRP A 462 -3.97 -35.54 29.55
CA TRP A 462 -3.53 -34.16 29.82
C TRP A 462 -3.75 -33.76 31.29
N ALA A 463 -4.86 -34.20 31.89
CA ALA A 463 -5.16 -33.96 33.31
C ALA A 463 -4.17 -34.68 34.26
N GLN A 464 -3.64 -35.85 33.88
CA GLN A 464 -2.70 -36.61 34.72
C GLN A 464 -1.28 -36.00 34.78
N ARG A 465 -0.92 -35.04 33.92
CA ARG A 465 0.39 -34.34 33.99
C ARG A 465 0.39 -33.09 34.87
N GLY A 466 -0.77 -32.67 35.39
CA GLY A 466 -0.86 -31.60 36.38
C GLY A 466 -1.77 -32.04 37.51
N HIS A 467 -1.19 -32.51 38.62
CA HIS A 467 -1.88 -33.01 39.82
C HIS A 467 -3.25 -32.37 40.10
N ALA A 468 -4.31 -32.96 39.55
CA ALA A 468 -5.70 -32.63 39.87
C ALA A 468 -6.54 -33.89 39.66
N THR A 469 -7.08 -34.41 40.76
CA THR A 469 -7.97 -35.57 40.74
C THR A 469 -9.32 -35.19 40.12
N SER A 470 -9.68 -35.90 39.04
CA SER A 470 -11.03 -36.05 38.48
C SER A 470 -11.92 -34.79 38.44
N CYS A 471 -11.85 -34.04 37.34
CA CYS A 471 -12.90 -33.08 36.99
C CYS A 471 -13.55 -33.51 35.66
N LYS A 472 -14.73 -34.13 35.73
CA LYS A 472 -15.48 -34.63 34.57
C LYS A 472 -16.34 -33.57 33.87
N ASP A 473 -16.24 -32.30 34.28
CA ASP A 473 -17.13 -31.24 33.80
C ASP A 473 -16.36 -30.11 33.07
N PRO A 474 -16.58 -29.91 31.74
CA PRO A 474 -15.80 -28.97 30.92
C PRO A 474 -15.85 -27.51 31.39
N LEU A 475 -16.97 -27.08 31.98
CA LEU A 475 -17.19 -25.70 32.42
C LEU A 475 -16.39 -25.35 33.68
N VAL A 476 -16.11 -26.33 34.54
CA VAL A 476 -15.32 -26.15 35.77
C VAL A 476 -13.83 -26.00 35.44
N PHE A 477 -13.35 -26.74 34.43
CA PHE A 477 -11.97 -26.66 33.95
C PHE A 477 -11.66 -25.30 33.31
N VAL A 478 -12.61 -24.75 32.54
CA VAL A 478 -12.49 -23.40 31.94
C VAL A 478 -12.48 -22.30 33.01
N ARG A 479 -13.30 -22.42 34.06
CA ARG A 479 -13.25 -21.50 35.21
C ARG A 479 -11.90 -21.55 35.94
N PHE A 480 -11.29 -22.73 36.09
CA PHE A 480 -10.00 -22.88 36.77
C PHE A 480 -8.84 -22.21 36.00
N ILE A 481 -8.84 -22.28 34.67
CA ILE A 481 -7.85 -21.64 33.80
C ILE A 481 -7.98 -20.10 33.83
N ILE A 482 -9.21 -19.58 33.81
CA ILE A 482 -9.47 -18.14 33.87
C ILE A 482 -9.07 -17.55 35.24
N ILE A 483 -9.30 -18.30 36.33
CA ILE A 483 -8.91 -17.88 37.69
C ILE A 483 -7.38 -17.83 37.84
N ARG A 484 -6.64 -18.80 37.26
CA ARG A 484 -5.17 -18.79 37.31
C ARG A 484 -4.54 -17.70 36.44
N ALA A 485 -5.14 -17.38 35.29
CA ALA A 485 -4.71 -16.27 34.44
C ALA A 485 -4.89 -14.90 35.12
N ARG A 486 -5.93 -14.75 35.96
CA ARG A 486 -6.13 -13.55 36.80
C ARG A 486 -5.16 -13.48 37.98
N ALA A 487 -4.73 -14.61 38.55
CA ALA A 487 -3.77 -14.61 39.66
C ALA A 487 -2.36 -14.19 39.23
N THR A 488 -1.97 -14.46 37.97
CA THR A 488 -0.67 -14.05 37.42
C THR A 488 -0.56 -12.57 37.05
N SER A 489 -1.66 -11.80 37.06
CA SER A 489 -1.64 -10.36 36.78
C SER A 489 -1.58 -9.48 38.05
N CYS A 490 -1.57 -10.06 39.25
CA CYS A 490 -1.67 -9.32 40.51
C CYS A 490 -0.65 -9.79 41.55
N VAL A 491 0.65 -9.60 41.31
CA VAL A 491 1.67 -9.52 42.38
C VAL A 491 2.74 -8.52 41.94
N GLY A 492 2.77 -7.34 42.58
CA GLY A 492 3.89 -6.39 42.52
C GLY A 492 4.93 -6.69 43.62
N PRO A 493 6.18 -6.21 43.51
CA PRO A 493 7.24 -6.60 44.45
C PRO A 493 7.28 -5.67 45.67
N THR A 494 7.21 -6.23 46.87
CA THR A 494 7.56 -5.53 48.13
C THR A 494 8.45 -6.43 49.02
N GLY A 495 9.75 -6.08 49.10
CA GLY A 495 10.70 -6.34 50.21
C GLY A 495 11.30 -7.76 50.37
N PRO A 496 12.37 -7.92 51.19
CA PRO A 496 13.76 -7.49 50.94
C PRO A 496 14.72 -8.68 50.77
N CYS A 497 15.90 -8.42 50.19
CA CYS A 497 17.01 -9.36 50.02
C CYS A 497 17.55 -9.87 51.35
N ASN A 498 17.77 -11.20 51.44
CA ASN A 498 18.85 -11.79 52.22
C ASN A 498 19.37 -13.04 51.52
N GLU A 499 20.68 -13.23 51.66
CA GLU A 499 21.59 -14.14 50.96
C GLU A 499 21.20 -15.63 51.05
N LEU A 500 21.53 -16.40 49.99
CA LEU A 500 22.23 -17.69 50.06
C LEU A 500 22.42 -18.32 48.65
N GLN A 501 23.68 -18.30 48.20
CA GLN A 501 24.45 -19.32 47.47
C GLN A 501 23.76 -20.31 46.50
N GLY A 502 24.21 -20.33 45.23
CA GLY A 502 24.27 -21.54 44.37
C GLY A 502 23.45 -21.51 43.06
N PRO A 503 23.92 -22.13 41.96
CA PRO A 503 23.54 -21.75 40.59
C PRO A 503 22.30 -22.48 40.10
N SER A 504 21.15 -21.80 40.01
CA SER A 504 20.00 -22.28 39.23
C SER A 504 19.00 -21.17 38.92
N CYS A 505 19.29 -20.35 37.91
CA CYS A 505 18.28 -19.51 37.26
C CYS A 505 18.66 -19.24 35.79
N PHE A 506 18.67 -20.30 34.98
CA PHE A 506 18.49 -20.21 33.53
C PHE A 506 17.14 -20.85 33.22
N ARG A 507 16.06 -20.06 33.15
CA ARG A 507 14.82 -20.40 32.43
C ARG A 507 13.85 -19.24 32.46
N SER A 508 14.03 -18.33 31.51
CA SER A 508 12.94 -17.54 30.90
C SER A 508 13.55 -16.72 29.78
N VAL A 509 13.56 -17.28 28.56
CA VAL A 509 13.37 -16.66 27.24
C VAL A 509 13.73 -17.76 26.23
N TYR A 510 12.81 -18.68 25.96
CA TYR A 510 12.82 -19.57 24.78
C TYR A 510 11.40 -20.05 24.52
N TYR A 511 10.52 -19.15 24.09
CA TYR A 511 9.22 -19.52 23.50
C TYR A 511 8.82 -18.45 22.49
N TYR A 512 9.52 -18.39 21.35
CA TYR A 512 9.02 -17.65 20.18
C TYR A 512 9.44 -18.24 18.82
N TYR A 513 9.88 -19.50 18.75
CA TYR A 513 10.43 -20.09 17.52
C TYR A 513 9.70 -21.33 16.96
N TYR A 514 8.44 -21.59 17.34
CA TYR A 514 7.71 -22.78 16.87
C TYR A 514 6.37 -22.53 16.16
N TYR A 515 6.12 -21.31 15.65
CA TYR A 515 4.86 -20.98 14.99
C TYR A 515 4.93 -20.72 13.47
N TYR A 516 6.09 -20.93 12.82
CA TYR A 516 6.25 -20.58 11.40
C TYR A 516 6.41 -21.74 10.41
N TYR A 517 6.22 -23.00 10.82
CA TYR A 517 6.43 -24.16 9.93
C TYR A 517 5.24 -25.13 9.79
N PHE A 518 4.05 -24.81 10.30
CA PHE A 518 2.90 -25.73 10.25
C PHE A 518 1.71 -25.27 9.39
N PHE A 519 1.80 -24.12 8.72
CA PHE A 519 0.75 -23.61 7.82
C PHE A 519 1.21 -23.59 6.36
N SER A 520 1.33 -24.78 5.74
CA SER A 520 1.42 -24.88 4.27
C SER A 520 0.63 -26.04 3.64
N SER A 521 -0.14 -26.83 4.41
CA SER A 521 -0.83 -28.01 3.85
C SER A 521 -2.31 -28.19 4.20
N PHE A 522 -3.06 -27.12 4.50
CA PHE A 522 -4.52 -27.24 4.73
C PHE A 522 -5.30 -26.07 4.13
N SER A 523 -5.32 -25.94 2.80
CA SER A 523 -6.21 -24.99 2.11
C SER A 523 -7.33 -25.65 1.29
N ALA A 524 -7.26 -26.95 0.97
CA ALA A 524 -8.27 -27.61 0.12
C ALA A 524 -9.46 -28.20 0.92
N SER A 525 -9.22 -28.80 2.09
CA SER A 525 -10.27 -29.51 2.83
C SER A 525 -11.18 -28.60 3.66
N LEU A 526 -10.71 -27.41 4.06
CA LEU A 526 -11.51 -26.46 4.84
C LEU A 526 -12.57 -25.74 3.98
N ILE A 527 -12.28 -25.52 2.70
CA ILE A 527 -13.22 -24.93 1.74
C ILE A 527 -14.34 -25.93 1.38
N ALA A 528 -14.03 -27.22 1.33
CA ALA A 528 -15.03 -28.28 1.14
C ALA A 528 -15.96 -28.44 2.36
N PHE A 529 -15.42 -28.32 3.58
CA PHE A 529 -16.20 -28.42 4.82
C PHE A 529 -17.13 -27.21 5.02
N LEU A 530 -16.67 -26.00 4.67
CA LEU A 530 -17.50 -24.79 4.75
C LEU A 530 -18.63 -24.75 3.70
N LYS A 531 -18.48 -25.42 2.55
CA LYS A 531 -19.57 -25.61 1.57
C LYS A 531 -20.63 -26.63 2.03
N ALA A 532 -20.29 -27.53 2.95
CA ALA A 532 -21.25 -28.50 3.51
C ALA A 532 -22.09 -27.89 4.66
N LEU A 533 -21.56 -26.90 5.38
CA LEU A 533 -22.23 -26.27 6.53
C LEU A 533 -23.26 -25.19 6.17
N THR A 534 -23.33 -24.74 4.91
CA THR A 534 -24.41 -23.84 4.44
C THR A 534 -25.65 -24.60 3.94
N CYS A 535 -25.66 -25.93 4.03
CA CYS A 535 -26.75 -26.77 3.51
C CYS A 535 -27.27 -27.77 4.58
N VAL A 536 -27.68 -27.30 5.76
CA VAL A 536 -28.56 -28.07 6.65
C VAL A 536 -29.56 -27.13 7.34
N LYS A 537 -30.84 -27.30 6.97
CA LYS A 537 -32.01 -26.64 7.55
C LYS A 537 -32.25 -27.08 9.01
N THR A 538 -32.83 -26.18 9.78
CA THR A 538 -33.42 -26.36 11.11
C THR A 538 -34.54 -27.43 11.16
N PRO A 539 -34.60 -28.31 12.17
CA PRO A 539 -35.81 -29.03 12.58
C PRO A 539 -36.46 -28.30 13.79
N GLU A 540 -37.73 -27.92 13.75
CA GLU A 540 -38.96 -28.67 14.06
C GLU A 540 -39.59 -28.12 15.35
N ASN A 541 -40.88 -27.76 15.27
CA ASN A 541 -41.80 -28.00 16.37
C ASN A 541 -43.22 -28.21 15.82
N LEU A 542 -43.70 -29.44 16.05
CA LEU A 542 -45.06 -29.83 16.42
C LEU A 542 -46.21 -29.52 15.44
N GLY A 543 -46.68 -30.59 14.80
CA GLY A 543 -48.00 -31.11 15.18
C GLY A 543 -49.14 -30.94 14.18
N LEU A 544 -49.60 -32.11 13.70
CA LEU A 544 -50.99 -32.49 13.46
C LEU A 544 -51.65 -32.11 12.11
N GLU A 545 -51.93 -33.21 11.39
CA GLU A 545 -53.17 -33.56 10.70
C GLU A 545 -53.51 -32.97 9.32
N HIS A 546 -53.64 -33.93 8.39
CA HIS A 546 -54.67 -34.09 7.36
C HIS A 546 -55.07 -32.91 6.46
N GLY A 547 -54.97 -33.16 5.15
CA GLY A 547 -56.04 -32.74 4.22
C GLY A 547 -55.59 -32.17 2.89
N CYS A 548 -55.57 -33.05 1.88
CA CYS A 548 -56.15 -32.86 0.54
C CYS A 548 -55.97 -31.53 -0.23
N GLY A 549 -55.51 -31.64 -1.48
CA GLY A 549 -56.21 -30.97 -2.58
C GLY A 549 -55.43 -29.99 -3.47
N LYS A 550 -54.84 -30.55 -4.54
CA LYS A 550 -54.96 -30.14 -5.96
C LYS A 550 -54.73 -28.67 -6.41
N MET A 551 -53.80 -28.62 -7.40
CA MET A 551 -53.88 -27.97 -8.72
C MET A 551 -53.89 -26.44 -8.80
N ALA A 552 -52.82 -25.85 -9.35
CA ALA A 552 -52.68 -25.41 -10.76
C ALA A 552 -52.83 -23.88 -10.80
N SER A 553 -52.25 -23.06 -11.66
CA SER A 553 -51.36 -23.08 -12.84
C SER A 553 -51.09 -21.58 -13.09
N VAL A 554 -49.95 -21.13 -13.61
CA VAL A 554 -49.70 -20.78 -15.03
C VAL A 554 -48.55 -19.76 -14.97
N ALA A 555 -47.64 -19.88 -15.93
CA ALA A 555 -46.38 -19.15 -16.06
C ALA A 555 -46.55 -17.82 -16.87
N PRO A 556 -45.48 -17.11 -17.31
CA PRO A 556 -45.32 -15.66 -17.23
C PRO A 556 -45.55 -14.95 -18.59
N PRO A 557 -45.20 -13.65 -18.74
CA PRO A 557 -44.25 -13.34 -19.82
C PRO A 557 -43.27 -12.16 -19.60
N THR A 558 -42.34 -12.13 -20.54
CA THR A 558 -41.17 -11.30 -20.87
C THR A 558 -41.45 -9.94 -21.55
N PHE A 559 -40.45 -9.05 -21.44
CA PHE A 559 -39.95 -7.94 -22.30
C PHE A 559 -40.64 -7.57 -23.64
N LEU A 560 -40.64 -6.25 -23.98
CA LEU A 560 -39.94 -5.64 -25.16
C LEU A 560 -40.22 -4.10 -25.39
N THR A 561 -39.13 -3.35 -25.65
CA THR A 561 -38.84 -2.24 -26.62
C THR A 561 -39.61 -0.89 -26.76
N GLU A 562 -38.83 0.20 -26.58
CA GLU A 562 -38.51 1.40 -27.43
C GLU A 562 -39.52 2.44 -28.02
N GLN A 563 -39.28 3.73 -27.64
CA GLN A 563 -39.18 5.01 -28.41
C GLN A 563 -40.45 5.77 -28.96
N PRO A 564 -40.42 7.09 -29.35
CA PRO A 564 -39.64 8.31 -28.91
C PRO A 564 -40.40 9.71 -28.95
N LEU A 565 -39.68 10.83 -28.60
CA LEU A 565 -39.85 12.30 -28.94
C LEU A 565 -41.06 13.10 -28.32
N LYS A 566 -41.05 14.39 -27.88
CA LYS A 566 -40.33 15.68 -28.17
C LYS A 566 -40.60 16.76 -27.03
N PRO A 567 -40.00 17.98 -27.05
CA PRO A 567 -39.72 18.87 -25.90
C PRO A 567 -40.67 20.08 -25.69
N VAL A 568 -40.57 20.77 -24.54
CA VAL A 568 -41.15 22.12 -24.30
C VAL A 568 -40.15 23.04 -23.57
N ALA A 569 -40.06 24.28 -24.06
CA ALA A 569 -39.14 25.37 -23.69
C ALA A 569 -39.68 26.28 -22.53
N PRO A 570 -38.91 27.28 -22.05
CA PRO A 570 -39.02 27.87 -20.70
C PRO A 570 -39.85 29.17 -20.62
N LYS A 571 -40.26 29.57 -19.40
CA LYS A 571 -40.79 30.93 -19.10
C LYS A 571 -40.21 31.52 -17.81
N ASN A 572 -39.38 32.55 -18.01
CA ASN A 572 -39.26 33.87 -17.35
C ASN A 572 -39.26 34.05 -15.82
N LEU A 573 -38.10 34.55 -15.36
CA LEU A 573 -37.83 35.72 -14.51
C LEU A 573 -38.98 36.34 -13.67
N LYS A 574 -38.71 36.52 -12.37
CA LYS A 574 -38.98 37.76 -11.63
C LYS A 574 -37.86 38.08 -10.65
N ILE A 575 -37.25 39.23 -10.87
CA ILE A 575 -36.37 39.98 -9.97
C ILE A 575 -37.26 40.77 -9.00
N CYS A 576 -36.90 40.85 -7.72
CA CYS A 576 -37.28 41.94 -6.83
C CYS A 576 -36.10 42.30 -5.93
N THR A 577 -35.75 43.57 -5.96
CA THR A 577 -34.66 44.27 -5.27
C THR A 577 -35.16 44.95 -3.98
N HIS A 578 -34.19 45.29 -3.12
CA HIS A 578 -34.20 46.24 -1.99
C HIS A 578 -34.86 45.80 -0.66
N MET A 579 -34.04 45.53 0.36
CA MET A 579 -33.42 46.53 1.24
C MET A 579 -32.05 46.04 1.72
#